data_AF-A0A924XBV7-F1
#
_entry.id   AF-A0A924XBV7-F1
#
_cell.length_a   1.000
_cell.length_b   1.000
_cell.length_c   1.000
_cell.angle_alpha   90.00
_cell.angle_beta   90.00
_cell.angle_gamma   90.00
#
_symmetry.space_group_name_H-M   'P 1'
#
loop_
_entity.id
_entity.type
_entity.pdbx_description
1 polymer ?
#
loop_
_entity_poly.entity_id
_entity_poly.type
_entity_poly.pdbx_seq_one_letter_code
_entity_poly.pdbx_strand_id
1 'polypeptide(L)'
;MENLEYPWAIVLAPALAALVVALMLLSARRRARRLARVGDAEVVGRLVPPSAKRKPALRAAVLGTAAALAGIAFAGPRWGIERTIVRSSGADIVLALDASLSMLATDERPSRLARMKQEARRLIAASTGDRFGLIAFAGRSYILTPITADRSALSLFLENLDPSVVGQAGSSLARTIRQGTELLMLSKSGSDRALIIMADGEVFEEQEEVIAAARKAGEAGIAVVMVGFGTLAGSTIPILSEEGTVPKRDENGAVVVTRYNEQLMRAVAEAAKGSFIPAPATDKATRARRALANLRRTERSTDTGPNRRPRFQLFVIPALLLAMLDTLLAERRGRRRKAPAAATAAAAAMLLMLLSSTAAAAIPGEGDRLFRKKKYREAALAYQTAIKQGDTSAVTSYNFGTALLAAGDRDAAIAPLERAGTSRDLEIRFRALFNLGLVYLEKGRATDAEAAEQAYTAAVESYKRALRIRPSSFDAKWNYELANRRKKEQSSGGGGGGGGNEQEPQPATPSAAQAPTERPAGALDPRQADQILNSAAREEREVQGKKQKQNQPSRPPGGKDW
;
A
#
# COMPACT_ATOMS: atom_id res chain seq x y z
N MET A 1 -13.22 16.99 14.28
CA MET A 1 -14.13 15.83 14.40
C MET A 1 -13.46 14.48 14.07
N GLU A 2 -12.16 14.44 13.74
CA GLU A 2 -11.43 13.21 13.37
C GLU A 2 -11.14 12.22 14.52
N ASN A 3 -11.57 12.52 15.74
CA ASN A 3 -11.25 11.72 16.94
C ASN A 3 -12.40 10.81 17.39
N LEU A 4 -13.49 10.71 16.63
CA LEU A 4 -14.67 9.93 16.97
C LEU A 4 -14.95 8.91 15.87
N GLU A 5 -15.25 7.67 16.26
CA GLU A 5 -15.62 6.61 15.31
C GLU A 5 -16.99 6.89 14.68
N TYR A 6 -17.91 7.43 15.47
CA TYR A 6 -19.25 7.82 15.05
C TYR A 6 -19.53 9.26 15.47
N PRO A 7 -19.14 10.27 14.68
CA PRO A 7 -19.30 11.68 15.07
C PRO A 7 -20.77 12.08 15.27
N TRP A 8 -21.71 11.47 14.54
CA TRP A 8 -23.15 11.67 14.72
C TRP A 8 -23.65 11.15 16.08
N ALA A 9 -23.00 10.13 16.64
CA ALA A 9 -23.41 9.55 17.91
C ALA A 9 -23.13 10.44 19.12
N ILE A 10 -22.36 11.53 18.97
CA ILE A 10 -22.16 12.49 20.07
C ILE A 10 -23.45 13.21 20.45
N VAL A 11 -24.39 13.37 19.51
CA VAL A 11 -25.71 13.95 19.74
C VAL A 11 -26.60 13.03 20.58
N LEU A 12 -26.34 11.71 20.56
CA LEU A 12 -27.05 10.76 21.40
C LEU A 12 -26.74 10.94 22.89
N ALA A 13 -25.56 11.46 23.25
CA ALA A 13 -25.16 11.65 24.65
C ALA A 13 -26.08 12.63 25.41
N PRO A 14 -26.31 13.89 24.96
CA PRO A 14 -27.26 14.78 25.61
C PRO A 14 -28.71 14.29 25.48
N ALA A 15 -29.08 13.62 24.38
CA ALA A 15 -30.43 13.08 24.18
C ALA A 15 -30.77 11.96 25.19
N LEU A 16 -29.85 11.01 25.40
CA LEU A 16 -29.98 9.94 26.39
C LEU A 16 -30.02 10.50 27.83
N ALA A 17 -29.18 11.49 28.12
CA ALA A 17 -29.16 12.15 29.42
C ALA A 17 -30.49 12.87 29.72
N ALA A 18 -31.00 13.65 28.76
CA ALA A 18 -32.27 14.34 28.87
C ALA A 18 -33.45 13.36 29.04
N LEU A 19 -33.46 12.27 28.28
CA LEU A 19 -34.48 11.22 28.39
C LEU A 19 -34.48 10.57 29.79
N VAL A 20 -33.31 10.19 30.31
CA VAL A 20 -33.20 9.59 31.66
C VAL A 20 -33.62 10.57 32.74
N VAL A 21 -33.21 11.83 32.66
CA VAL A 21 -33.64 12.89 33.58
C VAL A 21 -35.16 13.08 33.53
N ALA A 22 -35.74 13.18 32.32
CA ALA A 22 -37.17 13.35 32.14
C ALA A 22 -37.97 12.18 32.72
N LEU A 23 -37.57 10.93 32.43
CA LEU A 23 -38.21 9.73 33.00
C LEU A 23 -38.11 9.69 34.52
N MET A 24 -36.97 10.08 35.11
CA MET A 24 -36.78 10.15 36.56
C MET A 24 -37.66 11.22 37.20
N LEU A 25 -37.74 12.42 36.62
CA LEU A 25 -38.63 13.48 37.11
C LEU A 25 -40.11 13.12 36.95
N LEU A 26 -40.50 12.49 35.83
CA LEU A 26 -41.86 12.01 35.61
C LEU A 26 -42.24 10.90 36.60
N SER A 27 -41.34 9.94 36.86
CA SER A 27 -41.57 8.89 37.85
C SER A 27 -41.70 9.46 39.27
N ALA A 28 -40.88 10.45 39.63
CA ALA A 28 -40.98 11.17 40.89
C ALA A 28 -42.30 11.93 41.03
N ARG A 29 -42.73 12.65 39.98
CA ARG A 29 -44.03 13.36 39.94
C ARG A 29 -45.20 12.39 40.05
N ARG A 30 -45.18 11.28 39.30
CA ARG A 30 -46.21 10.23 39.38
C ARG A 30 -46.27 9.61 40.76
N ARG A 31 -45.11 9.37 41.38
CA ARG A 31 -45.01 8.84 42.74
C ARG A 31 -45.58 9.81 43.77
N ALA A 32 -45.23 11.09 43.68
CA ALA A 32 -45.77 12.13 44.56
C ALA A 32 -47.30 12.23 44.44
N ARG A 33 -47.85 12.19 43.21
CA ARG A 33 -49.31 12.17 42.97
C ARG A 33 -49.99 10.93 43.53
N ARG A 34 -49.35 9.75 43.46
CA ARG A 34 -49.89 8.51 44.05
C ARG A 34 -49.87 8.58 45.57
N LEU A 35 -48.78 9.07 46.17
CA LEU A 35 -48.67 9.25 47.62
C LEU A 35 -49.70 10.24 48.15
N ALA A 36 -49.95 11.34 47.42
CA ALA A 36 -50.98 12.33 47.78
C ALA A 36 -52.42 11.78 47.75
N ARG A 37 -52.66 10.64 47.07
CA ARG A 37 -53.98 9.97 47.04
C ARG A 37 -54.18 8.96 48.18
N VAL A 38 -53.12 8.62 48.92
CA VAL A 38 -53.14 7.55 49.94
C VAL A 38 -53.46 8.08 51.34
N GLY A 39 -53.35 9.38 51.59
CA GLY A 39 -53.77 9.99 52.85
C GLY A 39 -52.89 11.17 53.29
N ASP A 40 -53.05 11.56 54.55
CA ASP A 40 -52.44 12.76 55.15
C ASP A 40 -50.90 12.73 55.11
N ALA A 41 -50.29 13.87 54.77
CA ALA A 41 -48.86 13.98 54.46
C ALA A 41 -47.96 13.52 55.62
N GLU A 42 -48.42 13.71 56.86
CA GLU A 42 -47.66 13.34 58.06
C GLU A 42 -47.65 11.83 58.32
N VAL A 43 -48.78 11.15 58.16
CA VAL A 43 -48.91 9.70 58.34
C VAL A 43 -48.18 8.94 57.22
N VAL A 44 -48.32 9.43 55.99
CA VAL A 44 -47.58 8.90 54.82
C VAL A 44 -46.08 9.11 54.99
N GLY A 45 -45.63 10.25 55.53
CA GLY A 45 -44.22 10.53 55.80
C GLY A 45 -43.55 9.57 56.79
N ARG A 46 -44.32 8.94 57.70
CA ARG A 46 -43.85 7.93 58.66
C ARG A 46 -43.85 6.51 58.10
N LEU A 47 -44.76 6.18 57.18
CA LEU A 47 -44.87 4.86 56.52
C LEU A 47 -44.00 4.71 55.26
N VAL A 48 -43.57 5.83 54.67
CA VAL A 48 -42.80 5.84 53.43
C VAL A 48 -41.34 5.39 53.68
N PRO A 49 -40.83 4.41 52.90
CA PRO A 49 -39.46 3.93 53.03
C PRO A 49 -38.44 5.07 52.91
N PRO A 50 -37.33 5.07 53.67
CA PRO A 50 -36.33 6.14 53.57
C PRO A 50 -35.70 6.28 52.17
N SER A 51 -35.71 5.22 51.35
CA SER A 51 -35.32 5.25 49.93
C SER A 51 -36.22 6.14 49.05
N ALA A 52 -37.44 6.40 49.48
CA ALA A 52 -38.40 7.28 48.84
C ALA A 52 -38.24 8.77 49.21
N LYS A 53 -37.50 9.05 50.29
CA LYS A 53 -37.17 10.43 50.75
C LYS A 53 -35.93 11.00 50.03
N ARG A 54 -35.35 10.26 49.09
CA ARG A 54 -34.22 10.73 48.27
C ARG A 54 -34.65 11.92 47.43
N LYS A 55 -33.81 12.97 47.37
CA LYS A 55 -34.02 14.11 46.47
C LYS A 55 -34.05 13.60 45.02
N PRO A 56 -35.21 13.65 44.34
CA PRO A 56 -35.35 13.07 42.99
C PRO A 56 -34.46 13.78 41.97
N ALA A 57 -34.21 15.09 42.18
CA ALA A 57 -33.30 15.87 41.35
C ALA A 57 -31.84 15.38 41.42
N LEU A 58 -31.34 15.01 42.61
CA LEU A 58 -29.98 14.49 42.78
C LEU A 58 -29.81 13.14 42.06
N ARG A 59 -30.82 12.27 42.18
CA ARG A 59 -30.82 10.97 41.50
C ARG A 59 -30.91 11.12 39.98
N ALA A 60 -31.77 12.01 39.51
CA ALA A 60 -31.88 12.33 38.09
C ALA A 60 -30.57 12.90 37.55
N ALA A 61 -29.88 13.76 38.31
CA ALA A 61 -28.57 14.29 37.93
C ALA A 61 -27.52 13.17 37.83
N VAL A 62 -27.39 12.30 38.85
CA VAL A 62 -26.42 11.18 38.85
C VAL A 62 -26.63 10.22 37.67
N LEU A 63 -27.88 9.79 37.44
CA LEU A 63 -28.20 8.87 36.34
C LEU A 63 -28.15 9.55 34.97
N GLY A 64 -28.47 10.84 34.90
CA GLY A 64 -28.32 11.66 33.70
C GLY A 64 -26.86 11.81 33.30
N THR A 65 -25.96 12.08 34.25
CA THR A 65 -24.51 12.13 34.01
C THR A 65 -23.97 10.76 33.60
N ALA A 66 -24.43 9.67 34.21
CA ALA A 66 -24.06 8.32 33.81
C ALA A 66 -24.48 8.01 32.36
N ALA A 67 -25.70 8.40 31.97
CA ALA A 67 -26.20 8.23 30.61
C ALA A 67 -25.46 9.10 29.58
N ALA A 68 -25.09 10.33 29.94
CA ALA A 68 -24.27 11.20 29.10
C ALA A 68 -22.89 10.58 28.82
N LEU A 69 -22.23 10.08 29.87
CA LEU A 69 -20.93 9.40 29.75
C LEU A 69 -21.01 8.12 28.92
N ALA A 70 -22.09 7.33 29.08
CA ALA A 70 -22.34 6.16 28.25
C ALA A 70 -22.56 6.54 26.77
N GLY A 71 -23.25 7.63 26.48
CA GLY A 71 -23.40 8.15 25.11
C GLY A 71 -22.08 8.62 24.51
N ILE A 72 -21.23 9.30 25.28
CA ILE A 72 -19.89 9.71 24.83
C ILE A 72 -19.02 8.48 24.57
N ALA A 73 -19.10 7.46 25.42
CA ALA A 73 -18.41 6.19 25.19
C ALA A 73 -18.86 5.52 23.88
N PHE A 74 -20.16 5.53 23.60
CA PHE A 74 -20.74 4.96 22.38
C PHE A 74 -20.29 5.70 21.12
N ALA A 75 -20.05 7.01 21.20
CA ALA A 75 -19.49 7.79 20.10
C ALA A 75 -18.04 7.38 19.74
N GLY A 76 -17.42 6.54 20.57
CA GLY A 76 -16.13 5.92 20.30
C GLY A 76 -15.00 6.96 20.22
N PRO A 77 -14.64 7.63 21.32
CA PRO A 77 -13.51 8.54 21.35
C PRO A 77 -12.22 7.75 21.11
N ARG A 78 -11.45 8.16 20.10
CA ARG A 78 -10.19 7.54 19.68
C ARG A 78 -9.07 8.56 19.76
N TRP A 79 -8.05 8.26 20.57
CA TRP A 79 -6.84 9.08 20.64
C TRP A 79 -5.64 8.25 21.11
N GLY A 80 -4.43 8.69 20.73
CA GLY A 80 -3.19 7.92 20.90
C GLY A 80 -2.88 7.05 19.68
N ILE A 81 -1.58 6.83 19.42
CA ILE A 81 -1.09 6.22 18.18
C ILE A 81 -0.75 4.75 18.42
N GLU A 82 -1.46 3.82 17.79
CA GLU A 82 -1.05 2.41 17.67
C GLU A 82 -0.38 2.22 16.31
N ARG A 83 0.94 2.07 16.28
CA ARG A 83 1.67 1.93 15.02
C ARG A 83 1.75 0.47 14.64
N THR A 84 0.79 0.02 13.84
CA THR A 84 0.83 -1.31 13.25
C THR A 84 1.83 -1.30 12.08
N ILE A 85 2.97 -1.98 12.24
CA ILE A 85 4.05 -1.97 11.26
C ILE A 85 3.61 -2.72 10.00
N VAL A 86 3.25 -2.00 8.93
CA VAL A 86 3.11 -2.59 7.58
C VAL A 86 4.48 -2.58 6.93
N ARG A 87 4.91 -3.71 6.37
CA ARG A 87 5.97 -3.70 5.36
C ARG A 87 5.35 -3.33 4.01
N SER A 88 5.49 -2.07 3.57
CA SER A 88 5.56 -1.79 2.13
C SER A 88 7.04 -1.90 1.74
N SER A 89 7.39 -2.97 1.03
CA SER A 89 8.77 -3.23 0.61
C SER A 89 8.91 -3.05 -0.89
N GLY A 90 9.01 -1.80 -1.33
CA GLY A 90 9.35 -1.44 -2.71
C GLY A 90 9.28 0.06 -2.91
N ALA A 91 10.20 0.63 -3.69
CA ALA A 91 10.06 1.96 -4.26
C ALA A 91 9.57 1.87 -5.71
N ASP A 92 8.94 2.93 -6.17
CA ASP A 92 8.59 3.13 -7.57
C ASP A 92 9.68 3.96 -8.24
N ILE A 93 10.35 3.36 -9.21
CA ILE A 93 11.49 3.96 -9.88
C ILE A 93 11.15 4.10 -11.36
N VAL A 94 11.28 5.28 -11.93
CA VAL A 94 11.26 5.44 -13.39
C VAL A 94 12.69 5.64 -13.85
N LEU A 95 13.12 4.81 -14.80
CA LEU A 95 14.43 4.88 -15.42
C LEU A 95 14.26 5.47 -16.83
N ALA A 96 14.75 6.69 -17.00
CA ALA A 96 14.80 7.39 -18.27
C ALA A 96 16.19 7.22 -18.91
N LEU A 97 16.21 6.71 -20.14
CA LEU A 97 17.40 6.29 -20.85
C LEU A 97 17.55 7.09 -22.13
N ASP A 98 18.69 7.76 -22.28
CA ASP A 98 19.02 8.48 -23.50
C ASP A 98 19.38 7.47 -24.61
N ALA A 99 18.62 7.52 -25.70
CA ALA A 99 18.80 6.72 -26.90
C ALA A 99 19.01 7.60 -28.13
N SER A 100 19.55 8.81 -27.94
CA SER A 100 20.02 9.65 -29.03
C SER A 100 21.28 9.07 -29.70
N LEU A 101 21.60 9.57 -30.90
CA LEU A 101 22.75 9.08 -31.67
C LEU A 101 24.09 9.35 -30.98
N SER A 102 24.21 10.38 -30.13
CA SER A 102 25.43 10.65 -29.35
C SER A 102 25.79 9.50 -28.41
N MET A 103 24.79 8.72 -27.98
CA MET A 103 24.98 7.55 -27.14
C MET A 103 25.63 6.36 -27.89
N LEU A 104 25.79 6.43 -29.21
CA LEU A 104 26.59 5.45 -29.97
C LEU A 104 28.10 5.72 -29.92
N ALA A 105 28.53 6.86 -29.38
CA ALA A 105 29.95 7.17 -29.21
C ALA A 105 30.68 6.11 -28.37
N THR A 106 31.97 5.92 -28.67
CA THR A 106 32.80 4.80 -28.17
C THR A 106 33.84 5.23 -27.13
N ASP A 107 33.73 6.46 -26.61
CA ASP A 107 34.54 6.94 -25.49
C ASP A 107 34.30 6.17 -24.19
N GLU A 108 33.11 5.57 -24.04
CA GLU A 108 32.88 4.48 -23.10
C GLU A 108 32.68 3.16 -23.85
N ARG A 109 33.58 2.17 -23.64
CA ARG A 109 33.50 0.89 -24.35
C ARG A 109 32.35 0.00 -23.83
N PRO A 110 31.63 -0.71 -24.73
CA PRO A 110 31.76 -0.68 -26.19
C PRO A 110 31.09 0.53 -26.86
N SER A 111 30.03 1.08 -26.28
CA SER A 111 29.46 2.40 -26.58
C SER A 111 28.81 2.98 -25.31
N ARG A 112 28.55 4.29 -25.25
CA ARG A 112 27.83 4.91 -24.12
C ARG A 112 26.49 4.22 -23.87
N LEU A 113 25.71 3.92 -24.91
CA LEU A 113 24.43 3.22 -24.85
C LEU A 113 24.58 1.80 -24.29
N ALA A 114 25.54 1.04 -24.80
CA ALA A 114 25.79 -0.32 -24.32
C ALA A 114 26.22 -0.33 -22.85
N ARG A 115 27.05 0.63 -22.45
CA ARG A 115 27.48 0.80 -21.06
C ARG A 115 26.31 1.22 -20.16
N MET A 116 25.46 2.13 -20.63
CA MET A 116 24.24 2.53 -19.95
C MET A 116 23.30 1.35 -19.73
N LYS A 117 23.03 0.53 -20.77
CA LYS A 117 22.22 -0.69 -20.65
C LYS A 117 22.78 -1.65 -19.59
N GLN A 118 24.10 -1.81 -19.53
CA GLN A 118 24.74 -2.65 -18.52
C GLN A 118 24.52 -2.13 -17.09
N GLU A 119 24.69 -0.83 -16.85
CA GLU A 119 24.46 -0.22 -15.54
C GLU A 119 22.97 -0.24 -15.15
N ALA A 120 22.06 -0.01 -16.11
CA ALA A 120 20.62 -0.17 -15.93
C ALA A 120 20.24 -1.59 -15.48
N ARG A 121 20.76 -2.62 -16.17
CA ARG A 121 20.51 -4.03 -15.79
C ARG A 121 21.04 -4.35 -14.40
N ARG A 122 22.25 -3.88 -14.07
CA ARG A 122 22.84 -4.06 -12.72
C ARG A 122 21.98 -3.43 -11.65
N LEU A 123 21.45 -2.22 -11.90
CA LEU A 123 20.56 -1.53 -11.00
C LEU A 123 19.25 -2.31 -10.77
N ILE A 124 18.58 -2.74 -11.83
CA ILE A 124 17.33 -3.52 -11.75
C ILE A 124 17.55 -4.85 -11.03
N ALA A 125 18.65 -5.54 -11.32
CA ALA A 125 19.00 -6.81 -10.66
C ALA A 125 19.22 -6.63 -9.15
N ALA A 126 19.93 -5.57 -8.76
CA ALA A 126 20.29 -5.26 -7.38
C ALA A 126 19.13 -4.71 -6.52
N SER A 127 18.07 -4.20 -7.14
CA SER A 127 16.89 -3.64 -6.46
C SER A 127 15.79 -4.69 -6.24
N THR A 128 15.96 -5.53 -5.22
CA THR A 128 14.97 -6.56 -4.84
C THR A 128 13.74 -5.94 -4.17
N GLY A 129 12.59 -6.00 -4.84
CA GLY A 129 11.30 -5.50 -4.34
C GLY A 129 10.86 -4.14 -4.89
N ASP A 130 11.74 -3.43 -5.61
CA ASP A 130 11.37 -2.18 -6.27
C ASP A 130 10.67 -2.45 -7.61
N ARG A 131 9.80 -1.53 -8.02
CA ARG A 131 9.11 -1.55 -9.32
C ARG A 131 9.75 -0.51 -10.23
N PHE A 132 9.92 -0.86 -11.50
CA PHE A 132 10.55 0.00 -12.48
C PHE A 132 9.60 0.34 -13.63
N GLY A 133 9.54 1.61 -14.02
CA GLY A 133 9.09 2.03 -15.34
C GLY A 133 10.28 2.38 -16.22
N LEU A 134 10.16 2.17 -17.53
CA LEU A 134 11.20 2.51 -18.50
C LEU A 134 10.70 3.60 -19.43
N ILE A 135 11.52 4.65 -19.58
CA ILE A 135 11.35 5.70 -20.57
C ILE A 135 12.60 5.70 -21.45
N ALA A 136 12.43 5.73 -22.76
CA ALA A 136 13.51 6.00 -23.71
C ALA A 136 13.29 7.39 -24.31
N PHE A 137 14.37 8.16 -24.45
CA PHE A 137 14.26 9.49 -25.02
C PHE A 137 15.41 9.85 -25.95
N ALA A 138 15.10 10.68 -26.95
CA ALA A 138 15.99 11.40 -27.85
C ALA A 138 15.24 12.70 -28.19
N GLY A 139 14.94 13.02 -29.45
CA GLY A 139 14.10 14.19 -29.81
C GLY A 139 12.64 14.10 -29.33
N ARG A 140 12.23 12.92 -28.84
CA ARG A 140 10.96 12.67 -28.13
C ARG A 140 11.23 11.75 -26.94
N SER A 141 10.25 11.67 -26.04
CA SER A 141 10.25 10.77 -24.90
C SER A 141 9.11 9.76 -25.02
N TYR A 142 9.43 8.48 -24.88
CA TYR A 142 8.50 7.36 -25.00
C TYR A 142 8.54 6.48 -23.74
N ILE A 143 7.37 6.20 -23.17
CA ILE A 143 7.25 5.19 -22.11
C ILE A 143 7.30 3.82 -22.78
N LEU A 144 8.41 3.10 -22.58
CA LEU A 144 8.56 1.72 -23.06
C LEU A 144 7.81 0.74 -22.16
N THR A 145 7.81 1.00 -20.86
CA THR A 145 7.13 0.15 -19.89
C THR A 145 6.54 0.99 -18.76
N PRO A 146 5.24 0.85 -18.46
CA PRO A 146 4.68 1.36 -17.21
C PRO A 146 5.40 0.78 -15.99
N ILE A 147 5.18 1.36 -14.80
CA ILE A 147 5.80 0.89 -13.57
C ILE A 147 5.37 -0.56 -13.28
N THR A 148 6.33 -1.49 -13.32
CA THR A 148 6.11 -2.93 -13.16
C THR A 148 7.19 -3.57 -12.28
N ALA A 149 6.85 -4.69 -11.64
CA ALA A 149 7.81 -5.55 -10.95
C ALA A 149 8.40 -6.64 -11.88
N ASP A 150 7.93 -6.72 -13.13
CA ASP A 150 8.33 -7.74 -14.10
C ASP A 150 9.72 -7.45 -14.67
N ARG A 151 10.73 -8.12 -14.13
CA ARG A 151 12.13 -7.99 -14.57
C ARG A 151 12.38 -8.53 -15.97
N SER A 152 11.62 -9.54 -16.40
CA SER A 152 11.78 -10.14 -17.73
C SER A 152 11.33 -9.15 -18.79
N ALA A 153 10.18 -8.50 -18.58
CA ALA A 153 9.70 -7.43 -19.45
C ALA A 153 10.71 -6.27 -19.52
N LEU A 154 11.21 -5.81 -18.36
CA LEU A 154 12.21 -4.74 -18.31
C LEU A 154 13.51 -5.10 -19.06
N SER A 155 13.99 -6.34 -18.92
CA SER A 155 15.21 -6.79 -19.62
C SER A 155 14.99 -6.84 -21.13
N LEU A 156 13.83 -7.31 -21.59
CA LEU A 156 13.46 -7.35 -23.01
C LEU A 156 13.48 -5.96 -23.65
N PHE A 157 12.88 -4.96 -23.00
CA PHE A 157 12.87 -3.58 -23.51
C PHE A 157 14.26 -2.93 -23.46
N LEU A 158 15.07 -3.21 -22.42
CA LEU A 158 16.45 -2.74 -22.33
C LEU A 158 17.36 -3.36 -23.40
N GLU A 159 17.18 -4.64 -23.70
CA GLU A 159 17.92 -5.35 -24.74
C GLU A 159 17.66 -4.72 -26.11
N ASN A 160 16.39 -4.51 -26.44
CA ASN A 160 15.95 -4.00 -27.74
C ASN A 160 15.99 -2.46 -27.86
N LEU A 161 16.49 -1.73 -26.85
CA LEU A 161 16.60 -0.27 -26.92
C LEU A 161 17.67 0.16 -27.94
N ASP A 162 17.25 0.68 -29.08
CA ASP A 162 18.16 1.15 -30.13
C ASP A 162 17.80 2.58 -30.55
N PRO A 163 18.76 3.44 -30.94
CA PRO A 163 18.46 4.80 -31.39
C PRO A 163 17.49 4.87 -32.57
N SER A 164 17.44 3.84 -33.42
CA SER A 164 16.46 3.73 -34.51
C SER A 164 15.01 3.65 -34.03
N VAL A 165 14.77 3.15 -32.81
CA VAL A 165 13.42 2.98 -32.24
C VAL A 165 12.79 4.33 -31.86
N VAL A 166 13.60 5.34 -31.53
CA VAL A 166 13.09 6.64 -31.08
C VAL A 166 12.76 7.57 -32.26
N GLY A 167 13.24 7.26 -33.47
CA GLY A 167 12.80 7.80 -34.76
C GLY A 167 13.03 9.31 -34.99
N GLN A 168 13.43 10.05 -33.96
CA GLN A 168 13.65 11.49 -34.00
C GLN A 168 14.97 11.86 -33.30
N ALA A 169 15.92 12.41 -34.05
CA ALA A 169 17.16 13.02 -33.54
C ALA A 169 16.91 14.17 -32.55
N GLY A 170 17.91 14.45 -31.71
CA GLY A 170 17.84 15.44 -30.62
C GLY A 170 17.78 14.79 -29.23
N SER A 171 17.60 15.61 -28.19
CA SER A 171 17.44 15.18 -26.79
C SER A 171 16.43 16.09 -26.09
N SER A 172 15.30 15.51 -25.63
CA SER A 172 14.18 16.19 -24.97
C SER A 172 14.13 15.83 -23.49
N LEU A 173 15.11 16.33 -22.74
CA LEU A 173 15.25 16.06 -21.32
C LEU A 173 14.12 16.69 -20.49
N ALA A 174 13.68 17.91 -20.82
CA ALA A 174 12.60 18.58 -20.09
C ALA A 174 11.29 17.79 -20.18
N ARG A 175 10.93 17.32 -21.38
CA ARG A 175 9.75 16.46 -21.61
C ARG A 175 9.88 15.13 -20.88
N THR A 176 11.06 14.52 -20.90
CA THR A 176 11.34 13.26 -20.22
C THR A 176 11.14 13.37 -18.72
N ILE A 177 11.61 14.46 -18.10
CA ILE A 177 11.41 14.71 -16.67
C ILE A 177 9.93 14.83 -16.33
N ARG A 178 9.16 15.59 -17.14
CA ARG A 178 7.71 15.74 -16.95
C ARG A 178 6.98 14.40 -17.06
N GLN A 179 7.27 13.62 -18.10
CA GLN A 179 6.63 12.33 -18.33
C GLN A 179 6.98 11.30 -17.25
N GLY A 180 8.23 11.28 -16.79
CA GLY A 180 8.64 10.44 -15.65
C GLY A 180 7.95 10.85 -14.35
N THR A 181 7.81 12.16 -14.11
CA THR A 181 7.08 12.71 -12.96
C THR A 181 5.61 12.28 -12.99
N GLU A 182 4.94 12.44 -14.13
CA GLU A 182 3.54 12.04 -14.30
C GLU A 182 3.36 10.53 -14.08
N LEU A 183 4.24 9.71 -14.66
CA LEU A 183 4.18 8.25 -14.51
C LEU A 183 4.32 7.81 -13.05
N LEU A 184 5.21 8.45 -12.29
CA LEU A 184 5.39 8.20 -10.85
C LEU A 184 4.20 8.68 -10.02
N MET A 185 3.59 9.81 -10.40
CA MET A 185 2.43 10.36 -9.70
C MET A 185 1.16 9.53 -9.93
N LEU A 186 1.03 8.86 -11.07
CA LEU A 186 -0.05 7.90 -11.34
C LEU A 186 0.03 6.65 -10.45
N SER A 187 1.21 6.35 -9.87
CA SER A 187 1.35 5.23 -8.95
C SER A 187 0.72 5.54 -7.59
N LYS A 188 -0.27 4.73 -7.22
CA LYS A 188 -1.05 4.84 -5.97
C LYS A 188 -0.43 4.10 -4.78
N SER A 189 0.76 3.49 -4.89
CA SER A 189 1.23 2.55 -3.85
C SER A 189 1.82 3.19 -2.59
N GLY A 190 1.70 4.51 -2.39
CA GLY A 190 2.24 5.21 -1.21
C GLY A 190 3.72 4.90 -0.94
N SER A 191 4.44 4.49 -1.98
CA SER A 191 5.82 4.02 -1.95
C SER A 191 6.75 5.16 -2.36
N ASP A 192 8.00 5.12 -1.88
CA ASP A 192 9.02 6.12 -2.23
C ASP A 192 9.16 6.21 -3.76
N ARG A 193 9.23 7.42 -4.32
CA ARG A 193 9.27 7.66 -5.77
C ARG A 193 10.62 8.20 -6.20
N ALA A 194 11.18 7.64 -7.27
CA ALA A 194 12.44 8.11 -7.82
C ALA A 194 12.45 8.13 -9.34
N LEU A 195 13.08 9.16 -9.90
CA LEU A 195 13.33 9.31 -11.32
C LEU A 195 14.85 9.27 -11.56
N ILE A 196 15.32 8.23 -12.24
CA ILE A 196 16.74 8.06 -12.58
C ILE A 196 16.90 8.34 -14.05
N ILE A 197 17.74 9.31 -14.39
CA ILE A 197 17.98 9.72 -15.77
C ILE A 197 19.42 9.38 -16.12
N MET A 198 19.60 8.61 -17.18
CA MET A 198 20.90 8.17 -17.69
C MET A 198 21.13 8.82 -19.06
N ALA A 199 22.11 9.72 -19.16
CA ALA A 199 22.35 10.55 -20.35
C ALA A 199 23.79 11.06 -20.43
N ASP A 200 24.18 11.63 -21.57
CA ASP A 200 25.41 12.41 -21.73
C ASP A 200 25.21 13.92 -21.49
N GLY A 201 23.95 14.37 -21.37
CA GLY A 201 23.61 15.75 -21.03
C GLY A 201 23.68 16.72 -22.22
N GLU A 202 23.88 16.21 -23.44
CA GLU A 202 23.89 17.05 -24.65
C GLU A 202 22.44 17.33 -25.09
N VAL A 203 21.89 18.44 -24.62
CA VAL A 203 20.52 18.89 -24.95
C VAL A 203 20.53 20.13 -25.84
N PHE A 204 19.49 20.25 -26.65
CA PHE A 204 19.25 21.41 -27.54
C PHE A 204 18.06 22.26 -27.08
N GLU A 205 17.48 21.92 -25.91
CA GLU A 205 16.41 22.68 -25.26
C GLU A 205 16.98 23.84 -24.43
N GLU A 206 16.14 24.85 -24.16
CA GLU A 206 16.47 25.93 -23.23
C GLU A 206 16.75 25.36 -21.83
N GLN A 207 17.94 25.65 -21.29
CA GLN A 207 18.40 25.08 -20.02
C GLN A 207 17.43 25.37 -18.86
N GLU A 208 16.82 26.56 -18.87
CA GLU A 208 15.85 26.97 -17.85
C GLU A 208 14.60 26.08 -17.85
N GLU A 209 14.16 25.59 -19.02
CA GLU A 209 12.99 24.69 -19.11
C GLU A 209 13.30 23.33 -18.45
N VAL A 210 14.51 22.81 -18.69
CA VAL A 210 14.97 21.54 -18.10
C VAL A 210 15.09 21.66 -16.58
N ILE A 211 15.69 22.74 -16.10
CA ILE A 211 15.84 23.05 -14.66
C ILE A 211 14.48 23.23 -14.00
N ALA A 212 13.54 23.93 -14.65
CA ALA A 212 12.18 24.11 -14.14
C ALA A 212 11.41 22.78 -14.04
N ALA A 213 11.56 21.89 -15.02
CA ALA A 213 10.97 20.55 -14.97
C ALA A 213 11.54 19.73 -13.80
N ALA A 214 12.85 19.78 -13.59
CA ALA A 214 13.54 19.09 -12.50
C ALA A 214 13.09 19.60 -11.12
N ARG A 215 12.96 20.93 -10.98
CA ARG A 215 12.46 21.57 -9.75
C ARG A 215 11.06 21.08 -9.39
N LYS A 216 10.15 21.04 -10.37
CA LYS A 216 8.78 20.50 -10.19
C LYS A 216 8.77 19.04 -9.75
N ALA A 217 9.67 18.21 -10.31
CA ALA A 217 9.81 16.82 -9.88
C ALA A 217 10.24 16.72 -8.41
N GLY A 218 11.23 17.52 -7.99
CA GLY A 218 11.68 17.59 -6.60
C GLY A 218 10.59 18.09 -5.64
N GLU A 219 9.82 19.11 -6.04
CA GLU A 219 8.67 19.64 -5.28
C GLU A 219 7.55 18.61 -5.11
N ALA A 220 7.39 17.69 -6.07
CA ALA A 220 6.42 16.59 -6.00
C ALA A 220 6.87 15.42 -5.08
N GLY A 221 8.00 15.55 -4.37
CA GLY A 221 8.56 14.49 -3.53
C GLY A 221 9.16 13.34 -4.34
N ILE A 222 9.68 13.62 -5.54
CA ILE A 222 10.34 12.62 -6.37
C ILE A 222 11.85 12.79 -6.27
N ALA A 223 12.53 11.72 -5.87
CA ALA A 223 13.98 11.64 -5.86
C ALA A 223 14.55 11.61 -7.28
N VAL A 224 15.11 12.72 -7.77
CA VAL A 224 15.77 12.76 -9.10
C VAL A 224 17.24 12.35 -8.98
N VAL A 225 17.70 11.41 -9.81
CA VAL A 225 19.10 10.97 -9.88
C VAL A 225 19.60 11.08 -11.31
N MET A 226 20.57 11.96 -11.54
CA MET A 226 21.22 12.14 -12.84
C MET A 226 22.49 11.27 -12.92
N VAL A 227 22.63 10.48 -13.98
CA VAL A 227 23.76 9.57 -14.22
C VAL A 227 24.38 9.89 -15.56
N GLY A 228 25.61 10.42 -15.52
CA GLY A 228 26.36 10.84 -16.70
C GLY A 228 27.06 9.69 -17.44
N PHE A 229 27.14 9.82 -18.76
CA PHE A 229 27.92 8.99 -19.67
C PHE A 229 28.72 9.84 -20.67
N GLY A 230 29.91 9.39 -21.05
CA GLY A 230 30.78 10.06 -22.01
C GLY A 230 31.94 10.84 -21.38
N THR A 231 32.65 11.59 -22.21
CA THR A 231 33.87 12.32 -21.82
C THR A 231 33.81 13.79 -22.18
N LEU A 232 34.52 14.64 -21.42
CA LEU A 232 34.63 16.07 -21.69
C LEU A 232 35.42 16.37 -22.97
N ALA A 233 36.36 15.50 -23.33
CA ALA A 233 37.13 15.60 -24.58
C ALA A 233 36.23 15.43 -25.82
N GLY A 234 35.18 14.62 -25.68
CA GLY A 234 34.25 14.26 -26.74
C GLY A 234 34.72 13.11 -27.62
N SER A 235 33.81 12.58 -28.41
CA SER A 235 34.08 11.47 -29.34
C SER A 235 33.22 11.61 -30.60
N THR A 236 33.69 10.99 -31.68
CA THR A 236 32.90 10.83 -32.89
C THR A 236 31.82 9.76 -32.69
N ILE A 237 30.76 9.85 -33.49
CA ILE A 237 29.63 8.92 -33.47
C ILE A 237 29.79 7.95 -34.66
N PRO A 238 30.02 6.65 -34.44
CA PRO A 238 30.07 5.68 -35.54
C PRO A 238 28.65 5.41 -36.07
N ILE A 239 28.48 5.50 -37.39
CA ILE A 239 27.26 5.09 -38.09
C ILE A 239 27.60 4.02 -39.13
N LEU A 240 26.67 3.10 -39.37
CA LEU A 240 26.81 2.09 -40.40
C LEU A 240 26.38 2.71 -41.74
N SER A 241 27.29 2.71 -42.72
CA SER A 241 27.07 3.13 -44.10
C SER A 241 27.32 1.96 -45.06
N GLU A 242 26.98 2.11 -46.34
CA GLU A 242 27.27 1.11 -47.39
C GLU A 242 28.78 0.79 -47.51
N GLU A 243 29.64 1.76 -47.14
CA GLU A 243 31.10 1.67 -47.18
C GLU A 243 31.72 1.13 -45.87
N GLY A 244 30.89 0.75 -44.89
CA GLY A 244 31.31 0.29 -43.55
C GLY A 244 31.01 1.28 -42.42
N THR A 245 31.69 1.15 -41.29
CA THR A 245 31.49 2.05 -40.14
C THR A 245 32.24 3.36 -40.34
N VAL A 246 31.49 4.44 -40.59
CA VAL A 246 32.03 5.79 -40.82
C VAL A 246 31.60 6.73 -39.70
N PRO A 247 32.38 7.78 -39.40
CA PRO A 247 31.95 8.79 -38.45
C PRO A 247 30.78 9.61 -39.02
N LYS A 248 29.79 9.90 -38.18
CA LYS A 248 28.66 10.77 -38.54
C LYS A 248 29.17 12.14 -38.98
N ARG A 249 28.62 12.65 -40.08
CA ARG A 249 28.87 14.00 -40.60
C ARG A 249 27.61 14.85 -40.49
N ASP A 250 27.79 16.16 -40.40
CA ASP A 250 26.71 17.16 -40.43
C ASP A 250 26.33 17.54 -41.87
N GLU A 251 25.37 18.45 -42.04
CA GLU A 251 24.92 18.96 -43.35
C GLU A 251 26.05 19.62 -44.17
N ASN A 252 27.10 20.09 -43.50
CA ASN A 252 28.26 20.73 -44.11
C ASN A 252 29.39 19.73 -44.41
N GLY A 253 29.18 18.44 -44.13
CA GLY A 253 30.18 17.38 -44.32
C GLY A 253 31.25 17.31 -43.23
N ALA A 254 31.17 18.11 -42.17
CA ALA A 254 32.10 18.08 -41.04
C ALA A 254 31.76 16.93 -40.09
N VAL A 255 32.78 16.34 -39.45
CA VAL A 255 32.59 15.22 -38.52
C VAL A 255 31.97 15.71 -37.22
N VAL A 256 30.88 15.07 -36.80
CA VAL A 256 30.16 15.40 -35.56
C VAL A 256 30.93 14.84 -34.36
N VAL A 257 31.23 15.71 -33.38
CA VAL A 257 31.87 15.36 -32.11
C VAL A 257 30.90 15.66 -30.97
N THR A 258 30.42 14.62 -30.30
CA THR A 258 29.55 14.74 -29.12
C THR A 258 30.37 14.90 -27.84
N ARG A 259 29.93 15.76 -26.93
CA ARG A 259 30.60 16.02 -25.63
C ARG A 259 29.65 15.84 -24.46
N TYR A 260 30.18 15.24 -23.40
CA TYR A 260 29.49 15.14 -22.11
C TYR A 260 29.33 16.53 -21.47
N ASN A 261 28.10 16.89 -21.07
CA ASN A 261 27.81 18.15 -20.39
C ASN A 261 27.55 17.95 -18.89
N GLU A 262 28.62 18.02 -18.10
CA GLU A 262 28.54 17.90 -16.64
C GLU A 262 27.73 19.03 -15.99
N GLN A 263 27.90 20.26 -16.47
CA GLN A 263 27.34 21.45 -15.83
C GLN A 263 25.81 21.40 -15.82
N LEU A 264 25.20 21.08 -16.95
CA LEU A 264 23.75 20.97 -17.06
C LEU A 264 23.22 19.84 -16.17
N MET A 265 23.82 18.64 -16.24
CA MET A 265 23.33 17.49 -15.47
C MET A 265 23.41 17.73 -13.96
N ARG A 266 24.46 18.43 -13.51
CA ARG A 266 24.60 18.85 -12.12
C ARG A 266 23.53 19.87 -11.74
N ALA A 267 23.30 20.89 -12.55
CA ALA A 267 22.27 21.90 -12.31
C ALA A 267 20.86 21.28 -12.22
N VAL A 268 20.54 20.31 -13.08
CA VAL A 268 19.28 19.56 -13.05
C VAL A 268 19.11 18.77 -11.75
N ALA A 269 20.16 18.05 -11.32
CA ALA A 269 20.13 17.31 -10.06
C ALA A 269 19.96 18.24 -8.85
N GLU A 270 20.69 19.36 -8.81
CA GLU A 270 20.62 20.35 -7.73
C GLU A 270 19.24 21.02 -7.64
N ALA A 271 18.66 21.41 -8.79
CA ALA A 271 17.34 22.00 -8.86
C ALA A 271 16.24 21.07 -8.31
N ALA A 272 16.38 19.76 -8.53
CA ALA A 272 15.49 18.75 -7.98
C ALA A 272 15.81 18.33 -6.54
N LYS A 273 16.85 18.89 -5.90
CA LYS A 273 17.42 18.43 -4.61
C LYS A 273 17.78 16.94 -4.64
N GLY A 274 18.20 16.48 -5.82
CA GLY A 274 18.51 15.10 -6.15
C GLY A 274 19.98 14.73 -5.96
N SER A 275 20.41 13.69 -6.68
CA SER A 275 21.80 13.25 -6.69
C SER A 275 22.38 13.23 -8.10
N PHE A 276 23.64 13.59 -8.23
CA PHE A 276 24.38 13.56 -9.48
C PHE A 276 25.52 12.55 -9.42
N ILE A 277 25.62 11.69 -10.44
CA ILE A 277 26.66 10.69 -10.60
C ILE A 277 27.41 11.02 -11.90
N PRO A 278 28.68 11.47 -11.83
CA PRO A 278 29.41 11.94 -13.00
C PRO A 278 29.84 10.79 -13.93
N ALA A 279 30.14 11.11 -15.18
CA ALA A 279 30.54 10.14 -16.20
C ALA A 279 31.81 9.31 -15.84
N PRO A 280 32.87 9.87 -15.24
CA PRO A 280 34.03 9.08 -14.83
C PRO A 280 33.77 8.12 -13.64
N ALA A 281 32.61 8.21 -12.97
CA ALA A 281 32.34 7.41 -11.79
C ALA A 281 32.24 5.91 -12.12
N THR A 282 32.99 5.11 -11.37
CA THR A 282 32.86 3.65 -11.36
C THR A 282 31.65 3.21 -10.54
N ASP A 283 31.09 2.06 -10.92
CA ASP A 283 29.97 1.40 -10.23
C ASP A 283 28.74 2.31 -10.05
N LYS A 284 28.28 2.86 -11.19
CA LYS A 284 27.17 3.83 -11.25
C LYS A 284 25.89 3.24 -10.67
N ALA A 285 25.59 1.97 -10.97
CA ALA A 285 24.42 1.27 -10.43
C ALA A 285 24.39 1.26 -8.88
N THR A 286 25.52 0.94 -8.23
CA THR A 286 25.59 0.93 -6.76
C THR A 286 25.46 2.33 -6.17
N ARG A 287 26.05 3.34 -6.82
CA ARG A 287 25.92 4.74 -6.39
C ARG A 287 24.48 5.23 -6.53
N ALA A 288 23.80 4.92 -7.63
CA ALA A 288 22.39 5.24 -7.83
C ALA A 288 21.53 4.60 -6.74
N ARG A 289 21.77 3.33 -6.44
CA ARG A 289 21.09 2.63 -5.34
C ARG A 289 21.33 3.28 -3.97
N ARG A 290 22.57 3.72 -3.68
CA ARG A 290 22.87 4.42 -2.42
C ARG A 290 22.16 5.77 -2.32
N ALA A 291 22.10 6.52 -3.43
CA ALA A 291 21.35 7.77 -3.52
C ALA A 291 19.87 7.54 -3.18
N LEU A 292 19.25 6.52 -3.78
CA LEU A 292 17.88 6.11 -3.45
C LEU A 292 17.74 5.77 -1.96
N ALA A 293 18.61 4.93 -1.41
CA ALA A 293 18.52 4.47 -0.02
C ALA A 293 18.60 5.59 1.03
N ASN A 294 19.37 6.65 0.74
CA ASN A 294 19.46 7.82 1.62
C ASN A 294 18.19 8.66 1.58
N LEU A 295 17.60 8.85 0.39
CA LEU A 295 16.34 9.58 0.21
C LEU A 295 15.16 8.87 0.91
N ARG A 296 15.12 7.52 0.87
CA ARG A 296 14.13 6.71 1.61
C ARG A 296 14.16 6.88 3.14
N ARG A 297 15.28 7.34 3.73
CA ARG A 297 15.37 7.56 5.19
C ARG A 297 14.73 8.87 5.61
N THR A 298 14.81 9.90 4.76
CA THR A 298 14.34 11.24 5.08
C THR A 298 12.81 11.34 5.07
N GLU A 299 12.14 10.67 4.11
CA GLU A 299 10.68 10.72 3.94
C GLU A 299 9.89 9.80 4.89
N ARG A 300 10.47 8.67 5.31
CA ARG A 300 9.83 7.74 6.28
C ARG A 300 9.57 8.34 7.66
N SER A 301 10.11 9.52 7.94
CA SER A 301 9.85 10.28 9.15
C SER A 301 8.39 10.75 9.26
N THR A 302 7.67 10.87 8.14
CA THR A 302 6.49 11.73 8.08
C THR A 302 5.16 11.04 7.79
N ASP A 303 5.12 9.76 7.36
CA ASP A 303 3.83 9.08 7.11
C ASP A 303 3.78 7.66 7.68
N THR A 304 3.56 7.58 9.00
CA THR A 304 2.83 6.44 9.59
C THR A 304 1.43 6.93 9.91
N GLY A 305 0.48 6.65 9.03
CA GLY A 305 -0.93 6.96 9.25
C GLY A 305 -1.35 6.51 10.66
N PRO A 306 -1.91 7.39 11.50
CA PRO A 306 -2.17 7.08 12.89
C PRO A 306 -3.39 6.15 12.99
N ASN A 307 -3.17 4.86 13.25
CA ASN A 307 -4.25 4.04 13.79
C ASN A 307 -4.53 4.52 15.22
N ARG A 308 -5.61 5.29 15.40
CA ARG A 308 -5.96 5.91 16.69
C ARG A 308 -6.65 4.89 17.58
N ARG A 309 -6.11 4.64 18.78
CA ARG A 309 -6.68 3.66 19.74
C ARG A 309 -8.05 4.10 20.27
N PRO A 310 -9.05 3.22 20.32
CA PRO A 310 -10.31 3.51 20.98
C PRO A 310 -10.12 3.63 22.50
N ARG A 311 -10.59 4.73 23.09
CA ARG A 311 -10.48 5.08 24.52
C ARG A 311 -11.85 5.26 25.19
N PHE A 312 -12.89 4.61 24.67
CA PHE A 312 -14.26 4.66 25.23
C PHE A 312 -14.32 4.24 26.71
N GLN A 313 -13.36 3.42 27.17
CA GLN A 313 -13.22 2.96 28.56
C GLN A 313 -13.18 4.11 29.58
N LEU A 314 -12.54 5.24 29.23
CA LEU A 314 -12.47 6.44 30.11
C LEU A 314 -13.84 7.02 30.43
N PHE A 315 -14.85 6.74 29.60
CA PHE A 315 -16.20 7.22 29.78
C PHE A 315 -17.14 6.11 30.30
N VAL A 316 -16.95 4.85 29.90
CA VAL A 316 -17.76 3.71 30.39
C VAL A 316 -17.54 3.43 31.88
N ILE A 317 -16.28 3.45 32.35
CA ILE A 317 -15.95 3.13 33.75
C ILE A 317 -16.67 4.09 34.72
N PRO A 318 -16.53 5.43 34.59
CA PRO A 318 -17.25 6.35 35.47
C PRO A 318 -18.78 6.29 35.30
N ALA A 319 -19.30 6.00 34.10
CA ALA A 319 -20.73 5.79 33.90
C ALA A 319 -21.28 4.61 34.73
N LEU A 320 -20.57 3.48 34.72
CA LEU A 320 -20.93 2.29 35.49
C LEU A 320 -20.76 2.51 37.00
N LEU A 321 -19.69 3.20 37.42
CA LEU A 321 -19.48 3.54 38.83
C LEU A 321 -20.62 4.41 39.38
N LEU A 322 -21.07 5.41 38.63
CA LEU A 322 -22.20 6.26 39.03
C LEU A 322 -23.51 5.47 39.12
N ALA A 323 -23.76 4.58 38.17
CA ALA A 323 -24.94 3.71 38.19
C ALA A 323 -24.90 2.73 39.38
N MET A 324 -23.74 2.15 39.68
CA MET A 324 -23.53 1.24 40.80
C MET A 324 -23.59 1.95 42.16
N LEU A 325 -23.12 3.19 42.24
CA LEU A 325 -23.25 4.00 43.45
C LEU A 325 -24.73 4.35 43.73
N ASP A 326 -25.54 4.62 42.69
CA ASP A 326 -26.98 4.85 42.87
C ASP A 326 -27.68 3.63 43.48
N THR A 327 -27.37 2.42 43.00
CA THR A 327 -27.98 1.16 43.48
C THR A 327 -27.55 0.83 44.90
N LEU A 328 -26.25 0.91 45.21
CA LEU A 328 -25.73 0.63 46.56
C LEU A 328 -26.26 1.60 47.63
N LEU A 329 -26.31 2.88 47.30
CA LEU A 329 -26.87 3.89 48.21
C LEU A 329 -28.40 3.77 48.33
N ALA A 330 -29.09 3.09 47.41
CA ALA A 330 -30.54 2.88 47.48
C ALA A 330 -30.90 1.76 48.47
N GLU A 331 -30.01 0.77 48.63
CA GLU A 331 -30.20 -0.39 49.52
C GLU A 331 -29.88 -0.10 50.99
N ARG A 332 -28.89 0.75 51.31
CA ARG A 332 -28.45 1.01 52.70
C ARG A 332 -29.51 1.64 53.64
N ARG A 333 -30.69 2.01 53.15
CA ARG A 333 -31.71 2.75 53.92
C ARG A 333 -33.11 2.13 53.92
N GLY A 334 -33.30 0.95 53.34
CA GLY A 334 -34.54 0.16 53.43
C GLY A 334 -34.34 -1.10 54.26
N ARG A 335 -35.28 -1.40 55.17
CA ARG A 335 -35.24 -2.56 56.07
C ARG A 335 -34.95 -3.86 55.27
N ARG A 336 -33.83 -4.51 55.60
CA ARG A 336 -33.36 -5.84 55.17
C ARG A 336 -34.17 -6.49 54.04
N ARG A 337 -33.96 -6.05 52.80
CA ARG A 337 -33.90 -7.02 51.70
C ARG A 337 -32.42 -7.23 51.45
N LYS A 338 -31.95 -8.47 51.60
CA LYS A 338 -30.65 -8.87 51.08
C LYS A 338 -30.64 -8.36 49.64
N ALA A 339 -29.67 -7.52 49.27
CA ALA A 339 -29.38 -7.33 47.85
C ALA A 339 -29.37 -8.72 47.22
N PRO A 340 -29.90 -8.95 46.00
CA PRO A 340 -29.43 -10.12 45.29
C PRO A 340 -27.93 -9.87 45.17
N ALA A 341 -27.13 -10.51 46.03
CA ALA A 341 -25.67 -10.37 46.04
C ALA A 341 -25.10 -10.63 44.63
N ALA A 342 -25.86 -11.35 43.81
CA ALA A 342 -25.72 -11.51 42.38
C ALA A 342 -25.67 -10.21 41.55
N ALA A 343 -26.49 -9.17 41.81
CA ALA A 343 -26.52 -7.95 40.99
C ALA A 343 -25.35 -7.01 41.28
N THR A 344 -24.98 -6.86 42.55
CA THR A 344 -23.79 -6.10 42.97
C THR A 344 -22.51 -6.85 42.63
N ALA A 345 -22.49 -8.18 42.76
CA ALA A 345 -21.38 -9.01 42.29
C ALA A 345 -21.27 -9.02 40.76
N ALA A 346 -22.37 -9.04 40.02
CA ALA A 346 -22.35 -8.96 38.56
C ALA A 346 -21.87 -7.58 38.07
N ALA A 347 -22.31 -6.49 38.69
CA ALA A 347 -21.81 -5.14 38.38
C ALA A 347 -20.33 -4.99 38.74
N ALA A 348 -19.89 -5.51 39.89
CA ALA A 348 -18.49 -5.51 40.30
C ALA A 348 -17.63 -6.41 39.40
N ALA A 349 -18.12 -7.58 38.96
CA ALA A 349 -17.45 -8.47 38.03
C ALA A 349 -17.38 -7.88 36.61
N MET A 350 -18.43 -7.19 36.16
CA MET A 350 -18.45 -6.47 34.89
C MET A 350 -17.48 -5.28 34.92
N LEU A 351 -17.42 -4.55 36.04
CA LEU A 351 -16.45 -3.50 36.29
C LEU A 351 -15.01 -4.05 36.37
N LEU A 352 -14.79 -5.20 37.01
CA LEU A 352 -13.50 -5.90 37.03
C LEU A 352 -13.10 -6.34 35.62
N MET A 353 -14.01 -6.94 34.83
CA MET A 353 -13.74 -7.32 33.44
C MET A 353 -13.40 -6.11 32.56
N LEU A 354 -14.06 -4.97 32.78
CA LEU A 354 -13.76 -3.71 32.10
C LEU A 354 -12.42 -3.10 32.56
N LEU A 355 -12.07 -3.19 33.83
CA LEU A 355 -10.78 -2.74 34.38
C LEU A 355 -9.61 -3.65 33.95
N SER A 356 -9.81 -4.96 33.81
CA SER A 356 -8.80 -5.89 33.28
C SER A 356 -8.39 -5.56 31.85
N SER A 357 -9.23 -4.84 31.10
CA SER A 357 -8.89 -4.34 29.76
C SER A 357 -7.99 -3.08 29.78
N THR A 358 -7.76 -2.48 30.96
CA THR A 358 -6.84 -1.32 31.14
C THR A 358 -5.40 -1.72 31.46
N ALA A 359 -5.16 -2.97 31.87
CA ALA A 359 -3.79 -3.46 32.11
C ALA A 359 -2.97 -3.63 30.83
N ALA A 360 -3.62 -3.63 29.66
CA ALA A 360 -2.96 -3.67 28.36
C ALA A 360 -2.66 -2.27 27.80
N ALA A 361 -2.35 -1.29 28.67
CA ALA A 361 -1.47 -0.20 28.26
C ALA A 361 -0.09 -0.81 27.94
N ALA A 362 0.03 -1.47 26.78
CA ALA A 362 1.29 -1.95 26.27
C ALA A 362 2.15 -0.72 25.99
N ILE A 363 2.97 -0.33 26.97
CA ILE A 363 4.32 0.13 26.72
C ILE A 363 4.83 -0.73 25.56
N PRO A 364 5.34 -0.15 24.45
CA PRO A 364 5.82 -0.95 23.33
C PRO A 364 6.63 -2.10 23.88
N GLY A 365 6.16 -3.33 23.64
CA GLY A 365 6.80 -4.50 24.21
C GLY A 365 8.26 -4.47 23.81
N GLU A 366 9.13 -5.11 24.58
CA GLU A 366 10.55 -5.16 24.23
C GLU A 366 10.77 -5.58 22.76
N GLY A 367 9.93 -6.50 22.26
CA GLY A 367 9.86 -6.87 20.84
C GLY A 367 9.63 -5.69 19.88
N ASP A 368 8.66 -4.81 20.13
CA ASP A 368 8.37 -3.65 19.26
C ASP A 368 9.54 -2.65 19.22
N ARG A 369 10.23 -2.49 20.36
CA ARG A 369 11.42 -1.63 20.46
C ARG A 369 12.58 -2.22 19.66
N LEU A 370 12.83 -3.52 19.79
CA LEU A 370 13.88 -4.23 19.08
C LEU A 370 13.61 -4.29 17.57
N PHE A 371 12.36 -4.51 17.18
CA PHE A 371 11.94 -4.53 15.78
C PHE A 371 12.23 -3.20 15.09
N ARG A 372 11.93 -2.06 15.74
CA ARG A 372 12.26 -0.72 15.23
C ARG A 372 13.76 -0.48 15.05
N LYS A 373 14.58 -1.06 15.93
CA LYS A 373 16.04 -1.04 15.82
C LYS A 373 16.58 -2.01 14.76
N LYS A 374 15.69 -2.66 13.98
CA LYS A 374 16.02 -3.69 12.96
C LYS A 374 16.69 -4.94 13.53
N LYS A 375 16.60 -5.14 14.84
CA LYS A 375 17.10 -6.33 15.54
C LYS A 375 16.02 -7.41 15.48
N TYR A 376 15.74 -7.94 14.29
CA TYR A 376 14.57 -8.80 14.05
C TYR A 376 14.61 -10.14 14.80
N ARG A 377 15.79 -10.77 14.89
CA ARG A 377 15.97 -12.00 15.70
C ARG A 377 15.71 -11.74 17.18
N GLU A 378 16.30 -10.67 17.73
CA GLU A 378 16.06 -10.29 19.14
C GLU A 378 14.58 -9.94 19.38
N ALA A 379 13.94 -9.26 18.42
CA ALA A 379 12.52 -8.95 18.50
C ALA A 379 11.66 -10.22 18.50
N ALA A 380 11.97 -11.19 17.63
CA ALA A 380 11.29 -12.48 17.59
C ALA A 380 11.40 -13.22 18.92
N LEU A 381 12.58 -13.25 19.55
CA LEU A 381 12.78 -13.83 20.89
C LEU A 381 11.95 -13.13 21.96
N ALA A 382 11.88 -11.80 21.92
CA ALA A 382 11.08 -11.03 22.87
C ALA A 382 9.58 -11.32 22.72
N TYR A 383 9.06 -11.40 21.48
CA TYR A 383 7.67 -11.81 21.27
C TYR A 383 7.41 -13.28 21.64
N GLN A 384 8.35 -14.18 21.36
CA GLN A 384 8.26 -15.58 21.77
C GLN A 384 8.19 -15.69 23.31
N THR A 385 8.97 -14.87 24.01
CA THR A 385 8.96 -14.82 25.48
C THR A 385 7.62 -14.32 26.00
N ALA A 386 7.06 -13.26 25.40
CA ALA A 386 5.73 -12.76 25.75
C ALA A 386 4.65 -13.86 25.55
N ILE A 387 4.71 -14.62 24.45
CA ILE A 387 3.79 -15.73 24.20
C ILE A 387 3.96 -16.84 25.26
N LYS A 388 5.20 -17.19 25.62
CA LYS A 388 5.47 -18.16 26.69
C LYS A 388 4.97 -17.70 28.07
N GLN A 389 4.95 -16.39 28.30
CA GLN A 389 4.41 -15.77 29.52
C GLN A 389 2.87 -15.64 29.51
N GLY A 390 2.20 -16.17 28.48
CA GLY A 390 0.73 -16.23 28.40
C GLY A 390 0.09 -15.17 27.53
N ASP A 391 0.85 -14.36 26.78
CA ASP A 391 0.27 -13.44 25.79
C ASP A 391 -0.31 -14.21 24.60
N THR A 392 -1.63 -14.33 24.59
CA THR A 392 -2.39 -14.98 23.51
C THR A 392 -2.94 -13.98 22.48
N SER A 393 -2.46 -12.73 22.47
CA SER A 393 -2.99 -11.72 21.58
C SER A 393 -2.64 -12.01 20.11
N ALA A 394 -3.61 -11.74 19.23
CA ALA A 394 -3.39 -11.86 17.79
C ALA A 394 -2.34 -10.88 17.28
N VAL A 395 -2.20 -9.72 17.95
CA VAL A 395 -1.19 -8.70 17.64
C VAL A 395 0.21 -9.24 17.94
N THR A 396 0.45 -9.82 19.12
CA THR A 396 1.76 -10.42 19.45
C THR A 396 2.07 -11.60 18.55
N SER A 397 1.09 -12.44 18.22
CA SER A 397 1.28 -13.53 17.24
C SER A 397 1.64 -13.00 15.85
N TYR A 398 0.95 -11.96 15.37
CA TYR A 398 1.26 -11.31 14.11
C TYR A 398 2.66 -10.69 14.11
N ASN A 399 3.01 -9.94 15.16
CA ASN A 399 4.29 -9.28 15.29
C ASN A 399 5.44 -10.29 15.40
N PHE A 400 5.24 -11.39 16.15
CA PHE A 400 6.19 -12.49 16.25
C PHE A 400 6.46 -13.11 14.87
N GLY A 401 5.40 -13.50 14.16
CA GLY A 401 5.53 -14.07 12.81
C GLY A 401 6.16 -13.10 11.82
N THR A 402 5.83 -11.82 11.91
CA THR A 402 6.43 -10.77 11.07
C THR A 402 7.91 -10.54 11.42
N ALA A 403 8.31 -10.64 12.69
CA ALA A 403 9.70 -10.56 13.12
C ALA A 403 10.53 -11.76 12.63
N LEU A 404 9.97 -12.96 12.68
CA LEU A 404 10.60 -14.17 12.13
C LEU A 404 10.78 -14.08 10.62
N LEU A 405 9.74 -13.66 9.90
CA LEU A 405 9.83 -13.39 8.46
C LEU A 405 10.89 -12.33 8.15
N ALA A 406 10.97 -11.28 8.96
CA ALA A 406 11.99 -10.24 8.82
C ALA A 406 13.42 -10.72 9.14
N ALA A 407 13.56 -11.73 10.00
CA ALA A 407 14.81 -12.39 10.32
C ALA A 407 15.24 -13.45 9.29
N GLY A 408 14.35 -13.82 8.35
CA GLY A 408 14.57 -14.85 7.35
C GLY A 408 14.11 -16.26 7.76
N ASP A 409 13.55 -16.41 8.96
CA ASP A 409 13.10 -17.69 9.51
C ASP A 409 11.66 -18.00 9.04
N ARG A 410 11.53 -18.35 7.77
CA ARG A 410 10.24 -18.51 7.07
C ARG A 410 9.35 -19.58 7.67
N ASP A 411 9.88 -20.77 7.93
CA ASP A 411 9.10 -21.88 8.46
C ASP A 411 8.56 -21.58 9.86
N ALA A 412 9.39 -20.95 10.70
CA ALA A 412 8.99 -20.54 12.04
C ALA A 412 7.89 -19.44 12.01
N ALA A 413 7.83 -18.63 10.95
CA ALA A 413 6.85 -17.55 10.81
C ALA A 413 5.43 -18.05 10.51
N ILE A 414 5.26 -19.27 9.99
CA ILE A 414 3.97 -19.81 9.53
C ILE A 414 2.97 -19.90 10.69
N ALA A 415 3.26 -20.71 11.71
CA ALA A 415 2.34 -20.97 12.83
C ALA A 415 1.85 -19.69 13.55
N PRO A 416 2.71 -18.71 13.89
CA PRO A 416 2.23 -17.48 14.52
C PRO A 416 1.39 -16.59 13.59
N LEU A 417 1.68 -16.57 12.28
CA LEU A 417 0.86 -15.85 11.30
C LEU A 417 -0.48 -16.55 11.04
N GLU A 418 -0.53 -17.88 11.02
CA GLU A 418 -1.78 -18.64 10.94
C GLU A 418 -2.68 -18.35 12.14
N ARG A 419 -2.10 -18.34 13.35
CA ARG A 419 -2.83 -17.97 14.58
C ARG A 419 -3.36 -16.54 14.51
N ALA A 420 -2.58 -15.59 14.00
CA ALA A 420 -3.07 -14.23 13.81
C ALA A 420 -4.10 -14.12 12.67
N GLY A 421 -4.02 -15.00 11.66
CA GLY A 421 -4.96 -15.12 10.53
C GLY A 421 -6.34 -15.67 10.89
N THR A 422 -6.56 -16.08 12.14
CA THR A 422 -7.89 -16.43 12.69
C THR A 422 -8.47 -15.33 13.59
N SER A 423 -7.78 -14.18 13.72
CA SER A 423 -8.23 -13.06 14.54
C SER A 423 -9.64 -12.57 14.17
N ARG A 424 -10.39 -12.11 15.17
CA ARG A 424 -11.67 -11.41 14.95
C ARG A 424 -11.47 -10.00 14.42
N ASP A 425 -10.31 -9.40 14.68
CA ASP A 425 -9.92 -8.10 14.13
C ASP A 425 -9.60 -8.26 12.63
N LEU A 426 -10.40 -7.60 11.79
CA LEU A 426 -10.29 -7.68 10.33
C LEU A 426 -8.94 -7.16 9.82
N GLU A 427 -8.36 -6.14 10.45
CA GLU A 427 -7.09 -5.55 10.04
C GLU A 427 -5.94 -6.49 10.35
N ILE A 428 -5.88 -7.00 11.58
CA ILE A 428 -4.84 -7.98 11.97
C ILE A 428 -4.98 -9.25 11.15
N ARG A 429 -6.21 -9.73 10.95
CA ARG A 429 -6.47 -10.92 10.13
C ARG A 429 -6.00 -10.72 8.69
N PHE A 430 -6.34 -9.59 8.06
CA PHE A 430 -5.88 -9.28 6.70
C PHE A 430 -4.35 -9.27 6.61
N ARG A 431 -3.67 -8.54 7.51
CA ARG A 431 -2.21 -8.43 7.51
C ARG A 431 -1.51 -9.74 7.76
N ALA A 432 -2.03 -10.55 8.68
CA ALA A 432 -1.48 -11.86 8.98
C ALA A 432 -1.61 -12.80 7.78
N LEU A 433 -2.78 -12.86 7.14
CA LEU A 433 -3.00 -13.66 5.92
C LEU A 433 -2.16 -13.18 4.75
N PHE A 434 -1.96 -11.87 4.60
CA PHE A 434 -1.07 -11.31 3.60
C PHE A 434 0.39 -11.75 3.83
N ASN A 435 0.91 -11.59 5.05
CA ASN A 435 2.26 -12.02 5.39
C ASN A 435 2.42 -13.55 5.31
N LEU A 436 1.39 -14.32 5.66
CA LEU A 436 1.38 -15.77 5.52
C LEU A 436 1.48 -16.18 4.05
N GLY A 437 0.73 -15.51 3.17
CA GLY A 437 0.85 -15.70 1.72
C GLY A 437 2.26 -15.39 1.21
N LEU A 438 2.91 -14.36 1.76
CA LEU A 438 4.28 -14.01 1.40
C LEU A 438 5.28 -15.07 1.87
N VAL A 439 5.14 -15.59 3.10
CA VAL A 439 5.97 -16.69 3.61
C VAL A 439 5.90 -17.89 2.69
N TYR A 440 4.71 -18.31 2.30
CA TYR A 440 4.53 -19.46 1.40
C TYR A 440 5.06 -19.21 -0.01
N LEU A 441 4.91 -17.99 -0.53
CA LEU A 441 5.46 -17.60 -1.83
C LEU A 441 6.99 -17.62 -1.82
N GLU A 442 7.63 -17.17 -0.74
CA GLU A 442 9.07 -17.27 -0.56
C GLU A 442 9.53 -18.72 -0.36
N LYS A 443 8.74 -19.54 0.38
CA LYS A 443 9.03 -20.96 0.59
C LYS A 443 9.03 -21.74 -0.73
N GLY A 444 8.01 -21.52 -1.57
CA GLY A 444 7.93 -22.21 -2.87
C GLY A 444 9.06 -21.84 -3.84
N ARG A 445 9.72 -20.69 -3.66
CA ARG A 445 10.92 -20.32 -4.43
C ARG A 445 12.20 -21.01 -3.98
N ALA A 446 12.21 -21.52 -2.75
CA ALA A 446 13.40 -22.04 -2.08
C ALA A 446 13.43 -23.58 -1.98
N THR A 447 12.37 -24.26 -2.44
CA THR A 447 12.20 -25.71 -2.32
C THR A 447 12.15 -26.40 -3.68
N ASP A 448 12.36 -27.71 -3.69
CA ASP A 448 12.25 -28.56 -4.87
C ASP A 448 10.82 -28.60 -5.44
N ALA A 449 10.71 -29.12 -6.66
CA ALA A 449 9.54 -29.03 -7.52
C ALA A 449 8.19 -29.37 -6.85
N GLU A 450 8.14 -30.46 -6.09
CA GLU A 450 6.90 -30.96 -5.46
C GLU A 450 6.51 -30.13 -4.23
N ALA A 451 7.48 -29.79 -3.38
CA ALA A 451 7.25 -28.93 -2.21
C ALA A 451 6.93 -27.49 -2.63
N ALA A 452 7.42 -27.05 -3.79
CA ALA A 452 7.12 -25.74 -4.36
C ALA A 452 5.64 -25.60 -4.74
N GLU A 453 5.03 -26.62 -5.36
CA GLU A 453 3.61 -26.57 -5.73
C GLU A 453 2.70 -26.44 -4.50
N GLN A 454 2.99 -27.21 -3.46
CA GLN A 454 2.24 -27.15 -2.19
C GLN A 454 2.35 -25.75 -1.55
N ALA A 455 3.56 -25.20 -1.52
CA ALA A 455 3.80 -23.87 -0.99
C ALA A 455 3.06 -22.79 -1.82
N TYR A 456 3.13 -22.83 -3.16
CA TYR A 456 2.37 -21.89 -3.98
C TYR A 456 0.86 -22.04 -3.82
N THR A 457 0.35 -23.25 -3.65
CA THR A 457 -1.07 -23.49 -3.35
C THR A 457 -1.48 -22.86 -2.01
N ALA A 458 -0.66 -23.00 -0.97
CA ALA A 458 -0.90 -22.37 0.33
C ALA A 458 -0.82 -20.84 0.25
N ALA A 459 0.08 -20.29 -0.57
CA ALA A 459 0.17 -18.86 -0.83
C ALA A 459 -1.12 -18.33 -1.49
N VAL A 460 -1.61 -19.01 -2.52
CA VAL A 460 -2.86 -18.66 -3.23
C VAL A 460 -4.04 -18.61 -2.26
N GLU A 461 -4.23 -19.63 -1.43
CA GLU A 461 -5.36 -19.64 -0.48
C GLU A 461 -5.23 -18.55 0.59
N SER A 462 -4.00 -18.28 1.07
CA SER A 462 -3.75 -17.20 2.03
C SER A 462 -4.12 -15.83 1.45
N TYR A 463 -3.70 -15.54 0.22
CA TYR A 463 -4.07 -14.29 -0.46
C TYR A 463 -5.55 -14.23 -0.81
N LYS A 464 -6.17 -15.34 -1.21
CA LYS A 464 -7.61 -15.41 -1.44
C LYS A 464 -8.39 -15.06 -0.17
N ARG A 465 -8.00 -15.61 0.99
CA ARG A 465 -8.57 -15.26 2.30
C ARG A 465 -8.33 -13.79 2.66
N ALA A 466 -7.15 -13.23 2.36
CA ALA A 466 -6.88 -11.81 2.56
C ALA A 466 -7.78 -10.92 1.66
N LEU A 467 -7.93 -11.28 0.38
CA LEU A 467 -8.76 -10.55 -0.59
C LEU A 467 -10.25 -10.60 -0.27
N ARG A 468 -10.75 -11.66 0.37
CA ARG A 468 -12.11 -11.70 0.91
C ARG A 468 -12.35 -10.62 1.98
N ILE A 469 -11.31 -10.23 2.72
CA ILE A 469 -11.40 -9.16 3.74
C ILE A 469 -11.22 -7.78 3.10
N ARG A 470 -10.26 -7.64 2.17
CA ARG A 470 -9.99 -6.39 1.47
C ARG A 470 -9.88 -6.60 -0.04
N PRO A 471 -11.02 -6.61 -0.76
CA PRO A 471 -11.03 -6.81 -2.21
C PRO A 471 -10.36 -5.70 -3.02
N SER A 472 -10.15 -4.53 -2.43
CA SER A 472 -9.49 -3.39 -3.08
C SER A 472 -7.95 -3.41 -2.97
N SER A 473 -7.35 -4.35 -2.22
CA SER A 473 -5.90 -4.41 -2.04
C SER A 473 -5.21 -4.84 -3.33
N PHE A 474 -4.52 -3.89 -3.97
CA PHE A 474 -3.72 -4.15 -5.17
C PHE A 474 -2.60 -5.16 -4.89
N ASP A 475 -1.84 -4.96 -3.81
CA ASP A 475 -0.71 -5.83 -3.46
C ASP A 475 -1.15 -7.29 -3.24
N ALA A 476 -2.29 -7.50 -2.58
CA ALA A 476 -2.81 -8.84 -2.34
C ALA A 476 -3.27 -9.50 -3.65
N LYS A 477 -3.86 -8.74 -4.59
CA LYS A 477 -4.22 -9.24 -5.94
C LYS A 477 -2.98 -9.60 -6.74
N TRP A 478 -1.98 -8.74 -6.73
CA TRP A 478 -0.73 -8.97 -7.43
C TRP A 478 -0.04 -10.25 -6.93
N ASN A 479 0.09 -10.39 -5.61
CA ASN A 479 0.75 -11.56 -5.03
C ASN A 479 -0.08 -12.84 -5.20
N TYR A 480 -1.41 -12.74 -5.20
CA TYR A 480 -2.32 -13.84 -5.55
C TYR A 480 -2.06 -14.33 -6.98
N GLU A 481 -2.03 -13.42 -7.96
CA GLU A 481 -1.76 -13.76 -9.36
C GLU A 481 -0.35 -14.33 -9.56
N LEU A 482 0.64 -13.77 -8.87
CA LEU A 482 2.00 -14.28 -8.89
C LEU A 482 2.07 -15.72 -8.36
N ALA A 483 1.43 -16.00 -7.21
CA ALA A 483 1.38 -17.34 -6.64
C ALA A 483 0.67 -18.33 -7.58
N ASN A 484 -0.42 -17.90 -8.23
CA ASN A 484 -1.13 -18.71 -9.23
C ASN A 484 -0.27 -19.03 -10.46
N ARG A 485 0.48 -18.05 -10.98
CA ARG A 485 1.36 -18.26 -12.14
C ARG A 485 2.46 -19.26 -11.80
N ARG A 486 3.12 -19.09 -10.65
CA ARG A 486 4.16 -20.02 -10.18
C ARG A 486 3.63 -21.43 -9.95
N LYS A 487 2.43 -21.56 -9.40
CA LYS A 487 1.75 -22.86 -9.28
C LYS A 487 1.55 -23.51 -10.65
N LYS A 488 1.08 -22.75 -11.66
CA LYS A 488 0.86 -23.27 -13.02
C LYS A 488 2.16 -23.71 -13.68
N GLU A 489 3.20 -22.88 -13.62
CA GLU A 489 4.55 -23.20 -14.14
C GLU A 489 5.06 -24.53 -13.57
N GLN A 490 4.84 -24.78 -12.28
CA GLN A 490 5.23 -26.02 -11.62
C GLN A 490 4.41 -27.23 -12.08
N SER A 491 3.10 -27.06 -12.26
CA SER A 491 2.22 -28.11 -12.77
C SER A 491 2.45 -28.46 -14.25
N SER A 492 2.98 -27.52 -15.04
CA SER A 492 3.31 -27.73 -16.46
C SER A 492 4.75 -28.25 -16.70
N GLY A 493 5.54 -28.42 -15.65
CA GLY A 493 6.98 -28.72 -15.72
C GLY A 493 7.37 -30.19 -15.85
N GLY A 494 6.45 -31.07 -16.25
CA GLY A 494 6.70 -32.50 -16.50
C GLY A 494 6.59 -32.85 -17.98
N GLY A 495 7.57 -32.48 -18.81
CA GLY A 495 7.64 -32.87 -20.22
C GLY A 495 8.51 -31.94 -21.05
N GLY A 496 9.71 -32.40 -21.41
CA GLY A 496 10.67 -31.64 -22.21
C GLY A 496 10.37 -31.61 -23.71
N GLY A 497 10.89 -30.57 -24.36
CA GLY A 497 11.46 -30.60 -25.71
C GLY A 497 10.52 -30.78 -26.91
N GLY A 498 10.41 -29.77 -27.76
CA GLY A 498 9.92 -29.92 -29.14
C GLY A 498 9.35 -28.63 -29.71
N GLY A 499 10.00 -28.09 -30.74
CA GLY A 499 9.61 -26.86 -31.41
C GLY A 499 8.35 -26.96 -32.28
N GLY A 500 7.89 -25.77 -32.70
CA GLY A 500 7.03 -25.47 -33.86
C GLY A 500 6.01 -26.50 -34.32
N ASN A 501 4.73 -26.24 -34.07
CA ASN A 501 3.81 -25.74 -35.09
C ASN A 501 2.45 -25.45 -34.46
N GLU A 502 1.84 -24.35 -34.89
CA GLU A 502 0.41 -24.10 -34.73
C GLU A 502 -0.38 -25.22 -35.44
N GLN A 503 -1.19 -25.95 -34.68
CA GLN A 503 -2.29 -26.74 -35.22
C GLN A 503 -3.56 -26.42 -34.42
N GLU A 504 -4.52 -25.86 -35.12
CA GLU A 504 -5.91 -25.69 -34.69
C GLU A 504 -6.50 -27.04 -34.25
N PRO A 505 -7.25 -27.12 -33.14
CA PRO A 505 -8.06 -28.29 -32.86
C PRO A 505 -9.35 -28.23 -33.69
N GLN A 506 -9.52 -29.17 -34.60
CA GLN A 506 -10.81 -29.50 -35.19
C GLN A 506 -11.78 -30.05 -34.12
N PRO A 507 -13.10 -29.80 -34.25
CA PRO A 507 -14.07 -30.18 -33.24
C PRO A 507 -14.43 -31.68 -33.31
N ALA A 508 -14.29 -32.38 -32.20
CA ALA A 508 -14.83 -33.74 -32.06
C ALA A 508 -16.34 -33.70 -31.77
N THR A 509 -17.10 -34.47 -32.55
CA THR A 509 -18.54 -34.71 -32.41
C THR A 509 -18.88 -35.53 -31.15
N PRO A 510 -20.11 -35.40 -30.61
CA PRO A 510 -20.44 -35.79 -29.23
C PRO A 510 -20.93 -37.25 -29.13
N SER A 511 -20.62 -37.91 -28.01
CA SER A 511 -21.32 -39.14 -27.58
C SER A 511 -22.13 -38.89 -26.31
N ALA A 512 -23.23 -39.64 -26.24
CA ALA A 512 -24.47 -39.37 -25.54
C ALA A 512 -24.46 -39.40 -23.99
N ALA A 513 -25.41 -38.62 -23.46
CA ALA A 513 -26.30 -38.88 -22.32
C ALA A 513 -25.79 -38.70 -20.87
N GLN A 514 -26.26 -37.60 -20.24
CA GLN A 514 -27.20 -37.64 -19.11
C GLN A 514 -27.85 -36.24 -18.90
N ALA A 515 -29.16 -36.22 -18.63
CA ALA A 515 -30.04 -35.05 -18.60
C ALA A 515 -30.15 -34.43 -17.18
N PRO A 516 -30.98 -33.39 -16.93
CA PRO A 516 -30.54 -32.01 -16.78
C PRO A 516 -30.74 -31.46 -15.35
N THR A 517 -30.01 -30.40 -14.99
CA THR A 517 -30.35 -29.55 -13.84
C THR A 517 -30.55 -28.12 -14.33
N GLU A 518 -31.77 -27.62 -14.15
CA GLU A 518 -32.23 -26.30 -14.53
C GLU A 518 -31.35 -25.19 -13.92
N ARG A 519 -30.96 -24.21 -14.74
CA ARG A 519 -30.30 -22.96 -14.30
C ARG A 519 -31.28 -21.79 -14.48
N PRO A 520 -31.31 -20.83 -13.54
CA PRO A 520 -32.29 -19.75 -13.56
C PRO A 520 -32.06 -18.79 -14.73
N ALA A 521 -33.17 -18.38 -15.36
CA ALA A 521 -33.23 -17.43 -16.46
C ALA A 521 -32.65 -16.06 -16.05
N GLY A 522 -31.66 -15.57 -16.81
CA GLY A 522 -31.09 -14.23 -16.65
C GLY A 522 -29.59 -14.10 -16.97
N ALA A 523 -28.87 -15.20 -17.20
CA ALA A 523 -27.48 -15.15 -17.65
C ALA A 523 -27.41 -15.05 -19.17
N LEU A 524 -26.63 -14.10 -19.70
CA LEU A 524 -26.35 -13.99 -21.13
C LEU A 524 -25.78 -15.33 -21.65
N ASP A 525 -26.32 -15.79 -22.78
CA ASP A 525 -25.81 -16.96 -23.48
C ASP A 525 -24.35 -16.70 -23.90
N PRO A 526 -23.41 -17.66 -23.74
CA PRO A 526 -22.01 -17.46 -24.09
C PRO A 526 -21.79 -16.95 -25.53
N ARG A 527 -22.67 -17.34 -26.47
CA ARG A 527 -22.59 -16.84 -27.85
C ARG A 527 -23.04 -15.38 -28.00
N GLN A 528 -23.99 -14.93 -27.18
CA GLN A 528 -24.36 -13.52 -27.10
C GLN A 528 -23.25 -12.68 -26.46
N ALA A 529 -22.58 -13.20 -25.43
CA ALA A 529 -21.43 -12.53 -24.82
C ALA A 529 -20.28 -12.35 -25.82
N ASP A 530 -19.97 -13.38 -26.61
CA ASP A 530 -18.94 -13.30 -27.65
C ASP A 530 -19.31 -12.34 -28.79
N GLN A 531 -20.59 -12.28 -29.17
CA GLN A 531 -21.06 -11.30 -30.17
C GLN A 531 -20.93 -9.85 -29.68
N ILE A 532 -21.26 -9.59 -28.41
CA ILE A 532 -21.14 -8.25 -27.80
C ILE A 532 -19.67 -7.85 -27.66
N LEU A 533 -18.79 -8.78 -27.29
CA LEU A 533 -17.35 -8.53 -27.19
C LEU A 533 -16.75 -8.22 -28.58
N ASN A 534 -17.17 -8.96 -29.60
CA ASN A 534 -16.69 -8.75 -30.97
C ASN A 534 -17.24 -7.47 -31.62
N SER A 535 -18.47 -7.06 -31.30
CA SER A 535 -19.00 -5.77 -31.77
C SER A 535 -18.31 -4.59 -31.07
N ALA A 536 -18.08 -4.68 -29.76
CA ALA A 536 -17.36 -3.67 -29.01
C ALA A 536 -15.90 -3.50 -29.52
N ALA A 537 -15.21 -4.60 -29.83
CA ALA A 537 -13.87 -4.56 -30.39
C ALA A 537 -13.80 -3.93 -31.80
N ARG A 538 -14.88 -4.02 -32.58
CA ARG A 538 -14.98 -3.37 -33.90
C ARG A 538 -15.23 -1.87 -33.77
N GLU A 539 -16.15 -1.46 -32.90
CA GLU A 539 -16.40 -0.04 -32.62
C GLU A 539 -15.15 0.66 -32.08
N GLU A 540 -14.39 0.01 -31.21
CA GLU A 540 -13.17 0.59 -30.64
C GLU A 540 -12.09 0.82 -31.72
N ARG A 541 -11.96 -0.10 -32.69
CA ARG A 541 -11.05 0.05 -33.84
C ARG A 541 -11.50 1.17 -34.78
N GLU A 542 -12.79 1.31 -35.03
CA GLU A 542 -13.32 2.40 -35.87
C GLU A 542 -13.14 3.78 -35.20
N VAL A 543 -13.36 3.87 -33.89
CA VAL A 543 -13.16 5.11 -33.13
C VAL A 543 -11.68 5.50 -33.08
N GLN A 544 -10.77 4.53 -32.92
CA GLN A 544 -9.33 4.76 -33.00
C GLN A 544 -8.90 5.22 -34.41
N GLY A 545 -9.43 4.60 -35.47
CA GLY A 545 -9.16 4.99 -36.85
C GLY A 545 -9.66 6.41 -37.20
N LYS A 546 -10.83 6.81 -36.68
CA LYS A 546 -11.36 8.17 -36.84
C LYS A 546 -10.53 9.21 -36.09
N LYS A 547 -10.04 8.90 -34.89
CA LYS A 547 -9.13 9.78 -34.13
C LYS A 547 -7.75 9.96 -34.80
N GLN A 548 -7.24 8.95 -35.49
CA GLN A 548 -6.00 9.05 -36.25
C GLN A 548 -6.12 9.96 -37.49
N LYS A 549 -7.28 9.98 -38.16
CA LYS A 549 -7.51 10.85 -39.34
C LYS A 549 -7.78 12.32 -38.98
N GLN A 550 -8.29 12.62 -37.79
CA GLN A 550 -8.55 13.99 -37.33
C GLN A 550 -7.31 14.72 -36.77
N ASN A 551 -6.24 13.98 -36.44
CA ASN A 551 -5.02 14.51 -35.80
C ASN A 551 -3.83 14.66 -36.75
N GLN A 552 -4.04 15.02 -38.02
CA GLN A 552 -2.95 15.50 -38.89
C GLN A 552 -2.83 17.02 -38.79
N PRO A 553 -1.87 17.56 -38.02
CA PRO A 553 -1.55 18.99 -38.07
C PRO A 553 -0.74 19.33 -39.33
N SER A 554 -1.03 20.50 -39.89
CA SER A 554 -0.35 21.12 -41.03
C SER A 554 1.12 21.46 -40.70
N ARG A 555 1.98 21.40 -41.73
CA ARG A 555 3.42 21.72 -41.66
C ARG A 555 3.67 23.16 -41.15
N PRO A 556 4.59 23.38 -40.20
CA PRO A 556 5.10 24.72 -39.93
C PRO A 556 6.10 25.15 -41.03
N PRO A 557 6.13 26.44 -41.42
CA PRO A 557 7.07 26.92 -42.43
C PRO A 557 8.48 27.09 -41.84
N GLY A 558 9.49 26.48 -42.46
CA GLY A 558 10.92 26.78 -42.22
C GLY A 558 11.76 25.73 -41.49
N GLY A 559 11.25 24.52 -41.21
CA GLY A 559 12.07 23.45 -40.63
C GLY A 559 12.83 22.66 -41.71
N LYS A 560 14.17 22.54 -41.56
CA LYS A 560 14.96 21.55 -42.31
C LYS A 560 14.67 20.15 -41.78
N ASP A 561 14.47 19.21 -42.70
CA ASP A 561 14.18 17.79 -42.46
C ASP A 561 15.46 17.05 -42.07
N TRP A 562 15.44 16.28 -40.97
CA TRP A 562 16.56 15.47 -40.47
C TRP A 562 16.13 14.08 -40.02
#